data_AF-A0A527J3X4-F1
#
_entry.id   AF-A0A527J3X4-F1
#
_cell.length_a   1.000
_cell.length_b   1.000
_cell.length_c   1.000
_cell.angle_alpha   90.00
_cell.angle_beta   90.00
_cell.angle_gamma   90.00
#
_symmetry.space_group_name_H-M   'P 1'
#
loop_
_entity.id
_entity.type
_entity.pdbx_description
1 polymer ?
#
loop_
_entity_poly.entity_id
_entity_poly.type
_entity_poly.pdbx_seq_one_letter_code
_entity_poly.pdbx_strand_id
1 'polypeptide(L)'
;INRLTGNLSTRGSLSASGTVGINPAQGFPADLSVKLVDGRYTDGRVVTANLSGDLTIKGPLASAPVISGTINLAKTVITVPEKLPGSLAELNVKHKNAPAAVRAQDKALRPAAASSGGGGSGLNLD
;
A
#
# COMPACT_ATOMS: atom_id res chain seq x y z
N ILE A 1 -11.08 30.38 21.53
CA ILE A 1 -11.09 28.94 21.87
C ILE A 1 -9.64 28.56 22.17
N ASN A 2 -9.37 28.11 23.40
CA ASN A 2 -8.00 27.86 23.89
C ASN A 2 -7.67 26.36 23.96
N ARG A 3 -8.62 25.51 23.57
CA ARG A 3 -8.49 24.05 23.63
C ARG A 3 -9.36 23.40 22.56
N LEU A 4 -8.78 22.40 21.89
CA LEU A 4 -9.41 21.49 20.95
C LEU A 4 -9.30 20.08 21.52
N THR A 5 -10.35 19.28 21.41
CA THR A 5 -10.31 17.85 21.73
C THR A 5 -11.23 17.11 20.78
N GLY A 6 -10.78 15.96 20.31
CA GLY A 6 -11.54 15.12 19.39
C GLY A 6 -11.09 13.66 19.46
N ASN A 7 -11.99 12.77 19.05
CA ASN A 7 -11.72 11.36 18.88
C ASN A 7 -11.30 11.11 17.43
N LEU A 8 -10.32 10.24 17.22
CA LEU A 8 -9.92 9.84 15.87
C LEU A 8 -10.85 8.74 15.36
N SER A 9 -11.18 8.79 14.07
CA SER A 9 -11.95 7.73 13.38
C SER A 9 -11.24 6.37 13.44
N THR A 10 -9.92 6.37 13.55
CA THR A 10 -9.07 5.18 13.63
C THR A 10 -8.88 4.65 15.07
N ARG A 11 -9.69 5.16 16.02
CA ARG A 11 -9.53 5.04 17.48
C ARG A 11 -8.43 5.94 18.04
N GLY A 12 -8.50 6.19 19.35
CA GLY A 12 -7.64 7.13 20.06
C GLY A 12 -8.25 8.54 20.17
N SER A 13 -7.48 9.44 20.77
CA SER A 13 -7.89 10.83 20.99
C SER A 13 -6.76 11.81 20.71
N LEU A 14 -7.13 13.00 20.23
CA LEU A 14 -6.23 14.13 20.03
C LEU A 14 -6.75 15.31 20.86
N SER A 15 -5.85 15.95 21.57
CA SER A 15 -6.11 17.22 22.23
C SER A 15 -5.02 18.24 21.93
N ALA A 16 -5.41 19.50 21.83
CA ALA A 16 -4.49 20.61 21.70
C ALA A 16 -4.95 21.75 22.60
N SER A 17 -4.01 22.49 23.18
CA SER A 17 -4.28 23.66 24.02
C SER A 17 -3.17 24.68 23.90
N GLY A 18 -3.48 25.94 24.14
CA GLY A 18 -2.48 27.01 24.14
C GLY A 18 -3.04 28.31 23.60
N THR A 19 -2.16 29.13 23.05
CA THR A 19 -2.52 30.46 22.55
C THR A 19 -2.05 30.64 21.10
N VAL A 20 -2.85 31.40 20.36
CA VAL A 20 -2.53 31.87 19.01
C VAL A 20 -2.75 33.37 18.99
N GLY A 21 -1.71 34.12 18.68
CA GLY A 21 -1.78 35.55 18.48
C GLY A 21 -2.43 35.89 17.14
N ILE A 22 -3.34 36.87 17.15
CA ILE A 22 -4.08 37.34 15.98
C ILE A 22 -3.32 38.44 15.21
N ASN A 23 -2.01 38.27 15.03
CA ASN A 23 -1.16 39.22 14.31
C ASN A 23 -0.68 38.60 12.97
N PRO A 24 -1.34 38.93 11.84
CA PRO A 24 -0.93 38.42 10.53
C PRO A 24 0.47 38.87 10.12
N ALA A 25 0.89 40.09 10.50
CA ALA A 25 2.23 40.61 10.19
C ALA A 25 3.35 39.83 10.88
N GLN A 26 3.04 39.17 12.01
CA GLN A 26 3.94 38.24 12.70
C GLN A 26 3.64 36.77 12.39
N GLY A 27 2.82 36.49 11.37
CA GLY A 27 2.53 35.12 10.94
C GLY A 27 1.77 34.28 11.98
N PHE A 28 0.92 34.90 12.80
CA PHE A 28 0.17 34.24 13.89
C PHE A 28 1.08 33.53 14.90
N PRO A 29 1.79 34.26 15.78
CA PRO A 29 2.67 33.66 16.77
C PRO A 29 1.88 32.78 17.73
N ALA A 30 2.34 31.55 17.97
CA ALA A 30 1.64 30.60 18.82
C ALA A 30 2.57 29.90 19.80
N ASP A 31 1.98 29.42 20.90
CA ASP A 31 2.55 28.44 21.82
C ASP A 31 1.46 27.40 22.11
N LEU A 32 1.58 26.24 21.49
CA LEU A 32 0.58 25.17 21.54
C LEU A 32 1.21 23.90 22.10
N SER A 33 0.46 23.23 22.97
CA SER A 33 0.72 21.87 23.42
C SER A 33 -0.29 20.93 22.79
N VAL A 34 0.19 19.84 22.19
CA VAL A 34 -0.61 18.84 21.49
C VAL A 34 -0.33 17.48 22.11
N LYS A 35 -1.39 16.72 22.42
CA LYS A 35 -1.31 15.38 22.98
C LYS A 35 -2.12 14.41 22.15
N LEU A 36 -1.46 13.34 21.70
CA LEU A 36 -2.03 12.22 20.97
C LEU A 36 -2.01 10.97 21.84
N VAL A 37 -3.14 10.27 21.94
CA VAL A 37 -3.29 9.02 22.69
C VAL A 37 -3.87 7.93 21.80
N ASP A 38 -3.15 6.82 21.66
CA ASP A 38 -3.51 5.63 20.87
C ASP A 38 -4.05 5.94 19.47
N GLY A 39 -3.45 6.92 18.79
CA GLY A 39 -3.81 7.25 17.42
C GLY A 39 -3.27 6.19 16.46
N ARG A 40 -4.09 5.73 15.51
CA ARG A 40 -3.66 4.77 14.49
C ARG A 40 -3.42 5.47 13.16
N TYR A 41 -2.23 5.30 12.62
CA TYR A 41 -1.82 5.75 11.29
C TYR A 41 -1.63 4.56 10.35
N THR A 42 -2.07 4.73 9.11
CA THR A 42 -1.77 3.81 8.00
C THR A 42 -1.52 4.60 6.73
N ASP A 43 -0.46 4.28 6.00
CA ASP A 43 -0.17 4.87 4.69
C ASP A 43 -0.89 4.13 3.54
N GLY A 44 -1.65 3.08 3.84
CA GLY A 44 -2.38 2.26 2.89
C GLY A 44 -1.53 1.29 2.07
N ARG A 45 -0.22 1.20 2.30
CA ARG A 45 0.70 0.39 1.48
C ARG A 45 1.72 -0.40 2.29
N VAL A 46 2.42 0.25 3.22
CA VAL A 46 3.68 -0.27 3.81
C VAL A 46 3.69 -0.15 5.33
N VAL A 47 3.14 0.93 5.88
CA VAL A 47 3.28 1.26 7.30
C VAL A 47 1.92 1.35 7.97
N THR A 48 1.77 0.61 9.05
CA THR A 48 0.68 0.76 10.00
C THR A 48 1.26 0.88 11.41
N ALA A 49 0.96 1.98 12.10
CA ALA A 49 1.49 2.25 13.44
C ALA A 49 0.40 2.76 14.39
N ASN A 50 0.50 2.35 15.66
CA ASN A 50 -0.18 3.00 16.77
C ASN A 50 0.80 3.98 17.42
N LEU A 51 0.37 5.24 17.58
CA LEU A 51 1.21 6.34 18.04
C LEU A 51 0.59 7.02 19.25
N SER A 52 1.44 7.44 20.18
CA SER A 52 1.08 8.35 21.27
C SER A 52 2.22 9.33 21.48
N GLY A 53 1.92 10.55 21.87
CA GLY A 53 2.99 11.53 22.03
C GLY A 53 2.51 12.89 22.48
N ASP A 54 3.49 13.65 22.93
CA ASP A 54 3.34 15.02 23.39
C ASP A 54 4.22 15.91 22.51
N LEU A 55 3.58 16.88 21.85
CA LEU A 55 4.19 17.83 20.93
C LEU A 55 3.96 19.25 21.43
N THR A 56 4.93 20.10 21.12
CA THR A 56 4.87 21.55 21.31
C THR A 56 5.08 22.23 19.96
N ILE A 57 4.30 23.26 19.70
CA ILE A 57 4.39 24.07 18.49
C ILE A 57 4.58 25.51 18.91
N LYS A 58 5.71 26.12 18.53
CA LYS A 58 6.05 27.49 18.92
C LYS A 58 6.44 28.35 17.73
N GLY A 59 6.10 29.63 17.81
CA GLY A 59 6.49 30.62 16.80
C GLY A 59 5.42 30.89 15.75
N PRO A 60 5.78 31.48 14.60
CA PRO A 60 4.83 31.96 13.60
C PRO A 60 4.23 30.81 12.79
N LEU A 61 2.95 30.51 12.99
CA LEU A 61 2.25 29.39 12.36
C LEU A 61 2.18 29.46 10.83
N ALA A 62 2.22 30.66 10.24
CA ALA A 62 2.10 30.86 8.80
C ALA A 62 3.43 30.81 8.03
N SER A 63 4.59 30.83 8.70
CA SER A 63 5.89 30.88 8.03
C SER A 63 6.81 29.75 8.42
N ALA A 64 7.17 29.65 9.71
CA ALA A 64 8.13 28.67 10.20
C ALA A 64 7.88 28.36 11.69
N PRO A 65 6.82 27.61 12.02
CA PRO A 65 6.64 27.15 13.39
C PRO A 65 7.68 26.06 13.72
N VAL A 66 8.22 26.12 14.92
CA VAL A 66 9.07 25.06 15.47
C VAL A 66 8.18 24.02 16.13
N ILE A 67 8.27 22.78 15.67
CA ILE A 67 7.57 21.64 16.26
C ILE A 67 8.61 20.82 17.03
N SER A 68 8.35 20.53 18.30
CA SER A 68 9.26 19.79 19.17
C SER A 68 8.48 18.85 20.08
N GLY A 69 9.01 17.67 20.34
CA GLY A 69 8.35 16.70 21.21
C GLY A 69 8.76 15.27 20.89
N THR A 70 8.04 14.33 21.51
CA THR A 70 8.29 12.90 21.33
C THR A 70 7.03 12.21 20.83
N ILE A 71 7.18 11.42 19.77
CA ILE A 71 6.16 10.48 19.32
C ILE A 71 6.65 9.07 19.63
N ASN A 72 5.91 8.37 20.47
CA ASN A 72 6.12 6.98 20.79
C ASN A 72 5.31 6.13 19.82
N LEU A 73 6.01 5.28 19.07
CA LEU A 73 5.39 4.27 18.23
C LEU A 73 5.29 2.99 19.06
N ALA A 74 4.06 2.54 19.29
CA ALA A 74 3.78 1.26 19.90
C ALA A 74 3.94 0.16 18.83
N LYS A 75 2.84 -0.52 18.48
CA LYS A 75 2.88 -1.54 17.44
C LYS A 75 3.03 -0.90 16.06
N THR A 76 4.15 -1.19 15.39
CA THR A 76 4.43 -0.78 14.01
C THR A 76 4.65 -2.02 13.15
N VAL A 77 3.88 -2.14 12.07
CA VAL A 77 4.04 -3.20 11.07
C VAL A 77 4.57 -2.54 9.79
N ILE A 78 5.73 -3.02 9.33
CA ILE A 78 6.37 -2.60 8.08
C ILE A 78 6.33 -3.79 7.14
N THR A 79 5.55 -3.68 6.07
CA THR A 79 5.45 -4.74 5.05
C THR A 79 6.58 -4.59 4.05
N VAL A 80 7.50 -5.56 3.99
CA VAL A 80 8.51 -5.64 2.94
C VAL A 80 8.02 -6.60 1.86
N PRO A 81 7.54 -6.14 0.70
CA PRO A 81 7.19 -7.03 -0.40
C PRO A 81 8.47 -7.50 -1.09
N GLU A 82 8.83 -8.77 -0.94
CA GLU A 82 10.06 -9.30 -1.52
C GLU A 82 9.94 -9.61 -3.02
N LYS A 83 8.73 -9.68 -3.60
CA LYS A 83 8.54 -10.02 -5.02
C LYS A 83 7.32 -9.35 -5.64
N LEU A 84 7.48 -8.85 -6.86
CA LEU A 84 6.37 -8.58 -7.78
C LEU A 84 5.59 -9.90 -7.95
N PRO A 85 4.25 -9.91 -7.92
CA PRO A 85 3.48 -11.12 -8.14
C PRO A 85 3.99 -11.77 -9.43
N GLY A 86 4.42 -13.03 -9.32
CA GLY A 86 4.80 -13.83 -10.47
C GLY A 86 3.55 -14.10 -11.29
N SER A 87 3.10 -13.12 -12.06
CA SER A 87 2.22 -13.37 -13.19
C SER A 87 3.06 -14.22 -14.14
N LEU A 88 2.95 -15.54 -13.99
CA LEU A 88 3.15 -16.55 -15.03
C LEU A 88 4.12 -16.07 -16.11
N ALA A 89 5.42 -16.03 -15.81
CA ALA A 89 6.38 -16.15 -16.89
C ALA A 89 6.12 -17.56 -17.46
N GLU A 90 5.32 -17.65 -18.51
CA GLU A 90 5.18 -18.85 -19.32
C GLU A 90 6.59 -19.28 -19.68
N LEU A 91 7.09 -20.27 -18.94
CA LEU A 91 8.41 -20.82 -19.17
C LEU A 91 8.32 -21.53 -20.52
N ASN A 92 8.77 -20.87 -21.58
CA ASN A 92 8.90 -21.44 -22.91
C ASN A 92 10.01 -22.50 -22.88
N VAL A 93 9.69 -23.70 -22.37
CA VAL A 93 10.62 -24.82 -22.30
C VAL A 93 10.76 -25.44 -23.69
N LYS A 94 11.85 -25.09 -24.40
CA LYS A 94 12.28 -25.81 -25.60
C LYS A 94 13.20 -26.97 -25.23
N HIS A 95 12.66 -28.19 -25.20
CA HIS A 95 13.46 -29.40 -24.98
C HIS A 95 14.20 -29.79 -26.27
N LYS A 96 15.53 -29.57 -26.32
CA LYS A 96 16.35 -29.96 -27.48
C LYS A 96 16.77 -31.45 -27.49
N ASN A 97 16.67 -32.17 -26.36
CA ASN A 97 16.96 -33.60 -26.30
C ASN A 97 16.13 -34.30 -25.20
N ALA A 98 14.81 -34.38 -25.41
CA ALA A 98 13.88 -34.91 -24.40
C ALA A 98 13.95 -36.45 -24.30
N PRO A 99 14.02 -37.04 -23.09
CA PRO A 99 13.90 -38.49 -22.88
C PRO A 99 12.58 -39.04 -23.47
N ALA A 100 12.56 -40.32 -23.86
CA ALA A 100 11.47 -40.92 -24.65
C ALA A 100 10.05 -40.70 -24.07
N ALA A 101 9.93 -40.68 -22.73
CA ALA A 101 8.67 -40.41 -22.03
C ALA A 101 8.10 -39.01 -22.32
N VAL A 102 8.97 -37.99 -22.45
CA VAL A 102 8.57 -36.60 -22.70
C VAL A 102 8.18 -36.40 -24.16
N ARG A 103 8.84 -37.08 -25.11
CA ARG A 103 8.43 -37.07 -26.53
C ARG A 103 7.05 -37.71 -26.74
N ALA A 104 6.75 -38.78 -25.99
CA ALA A 104 5.45 -39.44 -26.06
C ALA A 104 4.32 -38.52 -25.56
N GLN A 105 4.58 -37.77 -24.49
CA GLN A 105 3.63 -36.82 -23.94
C GLN A 105 3.42 -35.59 -24.84
N ASP A 106 4.49 -35.07 -25.45
CA ASP A 106 4.39 -33.95 -26.41
C ASP A 106 3.58 -34.34 -27.65
N LYS A 107 3.73 -35.58 -28.13
CA LYS A 107 2.90 -36.12 -29.23
C LYS A 107 1.43 -36.26 -28.85
N ALA A 108 1.13 -36.62 -27.60
CA ALA A 108 -0.25 -36.76 -27.12
C ALA A 108 -0.94 -35.40 -26.90
N LEU A 109 -0.16 -34.36 -26.58
CA LEU A 109 -0.67 -33.01 -26.30
C LEU A 109 -0.77 -32.11 -27.54
N ARG A 110 -0.33 -32.56 -28.71
CA ARG A 110 -0.48 -31.84 -29.99
C ARG A 110 -1.70 -32.36 -30.77
N PRO A 111 -2.90 -31.78 -30.62
CA PRO A 111 -4.02 -32.08 -31.50
C PRO A 111 -3.69 -31.67 -32.93
N ALA A 112 -3.96 -32.55 -33.89
CA ALA A 112 -3.65 -32.38 -35.30
C ALA A 112 -4.51 -31.27 -35.93
N ALA A 113 -3.99 -30.04 -35.98
CA ALA A 113 -4.45 -29.05 -36.94
C ALA A 113 -3.69 -29.24 -38.27
N ALA A 114 -4.44 -29.76 -39.25
CA ALA A 114 -4.29 -29.61 -40.69
C ALA A 114 -3.02 -30.15 -41.38
N SER A 115 -3.17 -31.27 -42.13
CA SER A 115 -2.88 -31.28 -43.57
C SER A 115 -3.34 -32.57 -44.27
N SER A 116 -4.18 -32.38 -45.28
CA SER A 116 -4.24 -33.06 -46.60
C SER A 116 -4.62 -34.55 -46.72
N GLY A 117 -5.69 -34.82 -47.48
CA GLY A 117 -5.87 -36.07 -48.23
C GLY A 117 -7.34 -36.53 -48.29
N GLY A 118 -7.98 -36.42 -49.44
CA GLY A 118 -9.44 -36.56 -49.60
C GLY A 118 -10.03 -37.97 -49.52
N GLY A 119 -11.36 -37.99 -49.44
CA GLY A 119 -12.22 -39.18 -49.55
C GLY A 119 -13.67 -38.78 -49.29
N GLY A 120 -14.48 -38.73 -50.35
CA GLY A 120 -15.87 -38.27 -50.30
C GLY A 120 -16.83 -39.22 -49.59
N SER A 121 -17.80 -38.65 -48.89
CA SER A 121 -19.08 -39.22 -48.47
C SER A 121 -19.77 -38.10 -47.65
N GLY A 122 -20.80 -37.37 -48.09
CA GLY A 122 -21.95 -37.75 -48.89
C GLY A 122 -23.16 -37.90 -47.98
N LEU A 123 -23.68 -36.82 -47.37
CA LEU A 123 -25.00 -36.79 -46.71
C LEU A 123 -25.63 -35.39 -46.83
N ASN A 124 -26.85 -35.38 -47.35
CA ASN A 124 -27.65 -34.21 -47.73
C ASN A 124 -28.46 -33.64 -46.55
N LEU A 125 -28.89 -32.39 -46.75
CA LEU A 125 -29.73 -31.56 -45.88
C LEU A 125 -31.20 -32.03 -45.83
N ASP A 126 -31.82 -31.83 -44.67
CA ASP A 126 -33.19 -31.28 -44.52
C ASP A 126 -33.13 -30.20 -43.42
#